data_AF-A0A1H9JPY3-F1
#
_entry.id   AF-A0A1H9JPY3-F1
#
_cell.length_a   1.000
_cell.length_b   1.000
_cell.length_c   1.000
_cell.angle_alpha   90.00
_cell.angle_beta   90.00
_cell.angle_gamma   90.00
#
_symmetry.space_group_name_H-M   'P 1'
#
loop_
_entity.id
_entity.type
_entity.pdbx_description
1 polymer ?
#
loop_
_entity_poly.entity_id
_entity_poly.type
_entity_poly.pdbx_seq_one_letter_code
_entity_poly.pdbx_strand_id
1 'polypeptide(L)'
;MSHRQRYTTGYLSALAFAMLLSISGSAIAMQLTDPRSAAVYIIKLRPLINACRQQADASNNLTTLWNSSACRLLLNEEPQFTRAWQLLLPQGNINPLAEVPYSLRKTTIDTYSEYKQLAERIAQLNR
;
A
#
# COMPACT_ATOMS: atom_id res chain seq x y z
N MET A 1 51.98 43.25 2.25
CA MET A 1 51.91 42.49 3.51
C MET A 1 51.49 43.42 4.64
N SER A 2 50.23 43.38 5.09
CA SER A 2 49.82 43.76 6.44
C SER A 2 48.36 43.35 6.67
N HIS A 3 48.13 42.54 7.70
CA HIS A 3 46.82 42.09 8.17
C HIS A 3 46.11 43.22 8.93
N ARG A 4 44.81 43.42 8.69
CA ARG A 4 43.85 43.75 9.76
C ARG A 4 42.49 43.11 9.48
N GLN A 5 42.13 42.17 10.34
CA GLN A 5 40.78 41.65 10.50
C GLN A 5 39.85 42.75 11.01
N ARG A 6 38.62 42.79 10.50
CA ARG A 6 37.43 43.23 11.26
C ARG A 6 36.34 42.18 11.10
N TYR A 7 35.96 41.60 12.23
CA TYR A 7 34.74 40.81 12.42
C TYR A 7 33.53 41.74 12.46
N THR A 8 32.43 41.37 11.80
CA THR A 8 31.03 41.56 12.23
C THR A 8 30.16 40.75 11.26
N THR A 9 29.68 39.55 11.63
CA THR A 9 28.32 39.29 12.17
C THR A 9 27.19 39.85 11.31
N GLY A 10 26.51 38.96 10.60
CA GLY A 10 25.32 39.28 9.79
C GLY A 10 24.69 38.02 9.23
N TYR A 11 24.26 37.11 10.12
CA TYR A 11 23.47 35.92 9.79
C TYR A 11 22.13 36.34 9.18
N LEU A 12 22.04 36.40 7.85
CA LEU A 12 20.80 36.69 7.11
C LEU A 12 20.70 35.86 5.82
N SER A 13 20.98 34.56 5.90
CA SER A 13 20.72 33.67 4.75
C SER A 13 20.55 32.22 5.20
N ALA A 14 19.44 31.90 5.86
CA ALA A 14 19.12 30.49 6.19
C ALA A 14 17.64 30.21 6.53
N LEU A 15 16.66 31.02 6.10
CA LEU A 15 15.25 30.79 6.43
C LEU A 15 14.32 31.00 5.22
N ALA A 16 14.60 30.31 4.12
CA ALA A 16 13.69 30.27 2.97
C ALA A 16 13.62 28.90 2.27
N PHE A 17 13.94 27.81 2.97
CA PHE A 17 13.90 26.43 2.44
C PHE A 17 13.29 25.46 3.47
N ALA A 18 12.08 25.75 3.96
CA ALA A 18 11.38 24.81 4.85
C ALA A 18 9.84 24.94 4.76
N MET A 19 9.30 25.32 3.60
CA MET A 19 7.85 25.47 3.44
C MET A 19 7.38 24.92 2.09
N LEU A 20 7.73 23.67 1.80
CA LEU A 20 7.24 22.94 0.61
C LEU A 20 6.91 21.46 0.89
N LEU A 21 6.69 21.09 2.16
CA LEU A 21 6.45 19.70 2.59
C LEU A 21 5.07 19.45 3.22
N SER A 22 4.13 20.40 3.11
CA SER A 22 2.81 20.27 3.73
C SER A 22 1.67 20.26 2.71
N ILE A 23 1.87 19.58 1.58
CA ILE A 23 0.71 19.02 0.85
C ILE A 23 0.59 17.58 1.29
N SER A 24 0.24 17.40 2.58
CA SER A 24 -0.38 16.17 3.06
C SER A 24 -1.73 16.10 2.37
N GLY A 25 -1.74 15.70 1.09
CA GLY A 25 -2.96 15.38 0.38
C GLY A 25 -3.67 14.36 1.25
N SER A 26 -4.74 14.79 1.90
CA SER A 26 -5.64 13.91 2.63
C SER A 26 -6.07 12.84 1.65
N ALA A 27 -5.43 11.67 1.74
CA ALA A 27 -5.90 10.47 1.08
C ALA A 27 -7.33 10.32 1.58
N ILE A 28 -8.29 10.65 0.71
CA ILE A 28 -9.70 10.47 1.01
C ILE A 28 -9.81 8.98 1.32
N ALA A 29 -9.95 8.65 2.61
CA ALA A 29 -10.08 7.28 3.06
C ALA A 29 -11.27 6.71 2.28
N MET A 30 -10.98 5.77 1.38
CA MET A 30 -12.00 5.25 0.49
C MET A 30 -13.07 4.59 1.37
N GLN A 31 -14.27 5.16 1.37
CA GLN A 31 -15.33 4.67 2.23
C GLN A 31 -15.83 3.33 1.68
N LEU A 32 -15.51 2.23 2.37
CA LEU A 32 -15.95 0.88 2.02
C LEU A 32 -17.39 0.67 2.49
N THR A 33 -18.34 1.09 1.66
CA THR A 33 -19.79 1.03 1.95
C THR A 33 -20.58 0.17 0.97
N ASP A 34 -20.05 -0.06 -0.23
CA ASP A 34 -20.76 -0.80 -1.28
C ASP A 34 -19.82 -1.76 -2.05
N PRO A 35 -20.36 -2.78 -2.74
CA PRO A 35 -19.56 -3.78 -3.45
C PRO A 35 -18.66 -3.20 -4.54
N ARG A 36 -19.07 -2.12 -5.22
CA ARG A 36 -18.25 -1.50 -6.28
C ARG A 36 -17.05 -0.78 -5.68
N SER A 37 -17.24 -0.04 -4.60
CA SER A 37 -16.15 0.60 -3.85
C SER A 37 -15.15 -0.44 -3.34
N ALA A 38 -15.64 -1.57 -2.81
CA ALA A 38 -14.81 -2.68 -2.36
C ALA A 38 -13.98 -3.30 -3.49
N ALA A 39 -14.60 -3.58 -4.65
CA ALA A 39 -13.90 -4.07 -5.84
C ALA A 39 -12.78 -3.13 -6.28
N VAL A 40 -13.06 -1.82 -6.37
CA VAL A 40 -12.06 -0.82 -6.75
C VAL A 40 -10.94 -0.73 -5.72
N TYR A 41 -11.25 -0.81 -4.42
CA TYR A 41 -10.23 -0.83 -3.37
C TYR A 41 -9.29 -2.03 -3.50
N ILE A 42 -9.82 -3.24 -3.68
CA ILE A 42 -9.01 -4.44 -3.91
C ILE A 42 -8.11 -4.26 -5.13
N ILE A 43 -8.64 -3.77 -6.26
CA ILE A 43 -7.85 -3.52 -7.47
C ILE A 43 -6.73 -2.50 -7.21
N LYS A 44 -6.97 -1.45 -6.41
CA LYS A 44 -5.94 -0.46 -6.05
C LYS A 44 -4.77 -1.06 -5.29
N LEU A 45 -4.99 -2.13 -4.54
CA LEU A 45 -3.92 -2.82 -3.81
C LEU A 45 -3.09 -3.77 -4.68
N ARG A 46 -3.53 -4.07 -5.92
CA ARG A 46 -2.84 -4.99 -6.82
C ARG A 46 -1.34 -4.69 -7.03
N PRO A 47 -0.89 -3.44 -7.24
CA PRO A 47 0.53 -3.14 -7.37
C PRO A 47 1.32 -3.49 -6.10
N LEU A 48 0.73 -3.26 -4.94
CA LEU A 48 1.35 -3.52 -3.64
C LEU A 48 1.42 -5.03 -3.34
N ILE A 49 0.35 -5.76 -3.68
CA ILE A 49 0.32 -7.23 -3.64
C ILE A 49 1.44 -7.80 -4.51
N ASN A 50 1.56 -7.35 -5.75
CA ASN A 50 2.58 -7.84 -6.67
C ASN A 50 4.00 -7.47 -6.23
N ALA A 51 4.20 -6.26 -5.69
CA ALA A 51 5.49 -5.86 -5.13
C ALA A 51 5.88 -6.74 -3.93
N CYS A 52 4.95 -7.01 -3.01
CA CYS A 52 5.23 -7.93 -1.89
C CYS A 52 5.47 -9.36 -2.37
N ARG A 53 4.73 -9.84 -3.38
CA ARG A 53 4.95 -11.17 -3.98
C ARG A 53 6.34 -11.30 -4.57
N GLN A 54 6.81 -10.32 -5.34
CA GLN A 54 8.17 -10.31 -5.88
C GLN A 54 9.23 -10.39 -4.77
N GLN A 55 9.00 -9.69 -3.66
CA GLN A 55 9.89 -9.76 -2.49
C GLN A 55 9.83 -11.12 -1.79
N ALA A 56 8.64 -11.74 -1.70
CA ALA A 56 8.45 -13.08 -1.15
C ALA A 56 9.11 -14.16 -2.01
N ASP A 57 9.06 -14.02 -3.34
CA ASP A 57 9.70 -14.92 -4.29
C ASP A 57 11.24 -14.82 -4.19
N ALA A 58 11.77 -13.61 -3.98
CA ALA A 58 13.21 -13.36 -3.80
C ALA A 58 13.73 -13.65 -2.37
N SER A 59 12.84 -13.88 -1.40
CA SER A 59 13.22 -14.10 0.00
C SER A 59 13.39 -15.58 0.33
N ASN A 60 14.33 -15.88 1.22
CA ASN A 60 14.60 -17.23 1.74
C ASN A 60 14.02 -17.47 3.15
N ASN A 61 13.54 -16.43 3.82
CA ASN A 61 12.95 -16.52 5.15
C ASN A 61 11.95 -15.37 5.39
N LEU A 62 11.09 -15.55 6.39
CA LEU A 62 10.07 -14.56 6.75
C LEU A 62 10.64 -13.25 7.30
N THR A 63 11.75 -13.28 8.02
CA THR A 63 12.35 -12.07 8.61
C THR A 63 12.75 -11.07 7.53
N THR A 64 13.42 -11.54 6.47
CA THR A 64 13.77 -10.70 5.32
C THR A 64 12.52 -10.15 4.62
N LEU A 65 11.49 -10.99 4.46
CA LEU A 65 10.24 -10.59 3.83
C LEU A 65 9.53 -9.47 4.60
N TRP A 66 9.39 -9.62 5.93
CA TRP A 66 8.70 -8.65 6.77
C TRP A 66 9.47 -7.35 6.98
N ASN A 67 10.78 -7.35 6.71
CA ASN A 67 11.57 -6.13 6.67
C ASN A 67 11.41 -5.35 5.34
N SER A 68 10.82 -5.97 4.31
CA SER A 68 10.55 -5.29 3.04
C SER A 68 9.45 -4.23 3.18
N SER A 69 9.72 -3.03 2.64
CA SER A 69 8.77 -1.91 2.68
C SER A 69 7.44 -2.26 2.00
N ALA A 70 7.49 -2.98 0.88
CA ALA A 70 6.29 -3.38 0.13
C ALA A 70 5.37 -4.29 0.97
N CYS A 71 5.93 -5.28 1.65
CA CYS A 71 5.14 -6.20 2.48
C CYS A 71 4.63 -5.53 3.76
N ARG A 72 5.41 -4.63 4.37
CA ARG A 72 4.93 -3.84 5.52
C ARG A 72 3.75 -2.94 5.16
N LEU A 73 3.82 -2.28 4.00
CA LEU A 73 2.71 -1.47 3.51
C LEU A 73 1.47 -2.34 3.24
N LEU A 74 1.63 -3.53 2.65
CA LEU A 74 0.50 -4.43 2.41
C LEU A 74 -0.14 -4.92 3.71
N LEU A 75 0.67 -5.24 4.73
CA LEU A 75 0.17 -5.63 6.05
C LEU A 75 -0.68 -4.55 6.71
N ASN A 76 -0.33 -3.27 6.53
CA ASN A 76 -1.13 -2.17 7.05
C ASN A 76 -2.52 -2.07 6.38
N GLU A 77 -2.64 -2.53 5.15
CA GLU A 77 -3.89 -2.52 4.38
C GLU A 77 -4.73 -3.79 4.60
N GLU A 78 -4.19 -4.84 5.24
CA GLU A 78 -4.86 -6.14 5.40
C GLU A 78 -6.25 -6.04 6.06
N PRO A 79 -6.46 -5.27 7.15
CA PRO A 79 -7.78 -5.15 7.76
C PRO A 79 -8.83 -4.59 6.79
N GLN A 80 -8.44 -3.62 5.97
CA GLN A 80 -9.32 -3.01 4.98
C GLN A 80 -9.52 -3.90 3.76
N PHE A 81 -8.49 -4.66 3.35
CA PHE A 81 -8.60 -5.68 2.31
C PHE A 81 -9.61 -6.76 2.71
N THR A 82 -9.51 -7.28 3.93
CA THR A 82 -10.43 -8.28 4.47
C THR A 82 -11.85 -7.74 4.55
N ARG A 83 -12.03 -6.49 5.02
CA ARG A 83 -13.34 -5.82 5.01
C ARG A 83 -13.90 -5.66 3.59
N ALA A 84 -13.09 -5.22 2.63
CA ALA A 84 -13.51 -5.07 1.24
C ALA A 84 -13.92 -6.43 0.64
N TRP A 85 -13.17 -7.49 0.92
CA TRP A 85 -13.50 -8.83 0.46
C TRP A 85 -14.82 -9.34 1.05
N GLN A 86 -15.07 -9.08 2.33
CA GLN A 86 -16.33 -9.42 3.01
C GLN A 86 -17.55 -8.68 2.43
N LEU A 87 -17.38 -7.48 1.88
CA LEU A 87 -18.46 -6.77 1.18
C LEU A 87 -18.79 -7.42 -0.18
N LEU A 88 -17.82 -8.07 -0.82
CA LEU A 88 -18.03 -8.76 -2.10
C LEU A 88 -18.59 -10.16 -1.92
N LEU A 89 -18.16 -10.87 -0.88
CA LEU A 89 -18.54 -12.26 -0.59
C LEU A 89 -18.95 -12.43 0.89
N PRO A 90 -20.01 -11.74 1.37
CA PRO A 90 -20.45 -11.88 2.74
C PRO A 90 -20.88 -13.33 2.99
N GLN A 91 -20.16 -14.01 3.88
CA GLN A 91 -20.39 -15.44 4.19
C GLN A 91 -20.34 -16.34 2.94
N GLY A 92 -19.57 -15.95 1.91
CA GLY A 92 -19.46 -16.69 0.66
C GLY A 92 -20.60 -16.45 -0.35
N ASN A 93 -21.55 -15.55 -0.06
CA ASN A 93 -22.61 -15.18 -1.00
C ASN A 93 -22.05 -14.37 -2.18
N ILE A 94 -22.27 -14.83 -3.40
CA ILE A 94 -21.77 -14.20 -4.63
C ILE A 94 -22.62 -13.03 -5.14
N ASN A 95 -23.83 -12.82 -4.59
CA ASN A 95 -24.76 -11.79 -5.09
C ASN A 95 -24.14 -10.39 -5.11
N PRO A 96 -23.42 -9.91 -4.08
CA PRO A 96 -22.82 -8.58 -4.10
C PRO A 96 -21.71 -8.45 -5.16
N LEU A 97 -20.92 -9.51 -5.37
CA LEU A 97 -19.95 -9.56 -6.46
C LEU A 97 -20.62 -9.52 -7.84
N ALA A 98 -21.83 -10.08 -7.97
CA ALA A 98 -22.63 -10.05 -9.20
C ALA A 98 -23.18 -8.64 -9.53
N GLU A 99 -23.31 -7.76 -8.54
CA GLU A 99 -23.70 -6.35 -8.74
C GLU A 99 -22.53 -5.48 -9.26
N VAL A 100 -21.29 -5.95 -9.10
CA VAL A 100 -20.11 -5.25 -9.63
C VAL A 100 -20.05 -5.41 -11.16
N PRO A 101 -19.81 -4.33 -11.93
CA PRO A 101 -19.64 -4.39 -13.38
C PRO A 101 -18.59 -5.43 -13.79
N TYR A 102 -18.85 -6.17 -14.87
CA TYR A 102 -18.01 -7.31 -15.29
C TYR A 102 -16.51 -6.96 -15.44
N SER A 103 -16.20 -5.79 -16.02
CA SER A 103 -14.82 -5.32 -16.19
C SER A 103 -14.07 -5.14 -14.87
N LEU A 104 -14.77 -4.72 -13.81
CA LEU A 104 -14.22 -4.59 -12.47
C LEU A 104 -14.18 -5.96 -11.78
N ARG A 105 -15.22 -6.78 -11.95
CA ARG A 105 -15.33 -8.11 -11.33
C ARG A 105 -14.16 -9.01 -11.70
N LYS A 106 -13.84 -9.12 -12.99
CA LYS A 106 -12.72 -9.95 -13.47
C LYS A 106 -11.41 -9.52 -12.81
N THR A 107 -11.06 -8.24 -12.91
CA THR A 107 -9.83 -7.70 -12.32
C THR A 107 -9.77 -7.87 -10.80
N THR A 108 -10.92 -7.80 -10.13
CA THR A 108 -11.02 -8.02 -8.67
C THR A 108 -10.70 -9.46 -8.31
N ILE A 109 -11.27 -10.43 -9.03
CA ILE A 109 -11.00 -11.86 -8.83
C ILE A 109 -9.54 -12.16 -9.12
N ASP A 110 -8.99 -11.63 -10.22
CA ASP A 110 -7.57 -11.80 -10.58
C ASP A 110 -6.66 -11.26 -9.46
N THR A 111 -6.98 -10.08 -8.93
CA THR A 111 -6.22 -9.46 -7.82
C THR A 111 -6.29 -10.31 -6.55
N TYR A 112 -7.46 -10.86 -6.22
CA TYR A 112 -7.60 -11.77 -5.08
C TYR A 112 -6.82 -13.08 -5.29
N SER A 113 -6.79 -13.61 -6.52
CA SER A 113 -5.95 -14.77 -6.84
C SER A 113 -4.47 -14.47 -6.64
N GLU A 114 -3.99 -13.29 -7.03
CA GLU A 114 -2.60 -12.85 -6.80
C GLU A 114 -2.29 -12.75 -5.30
N TYR A 115 -3.22 -12.21 -4.51
CA TYR A 115 -3.12 -12.17 -3.05
C TYR A 115 -3.03 -13.56 -2.43
N LYS A 116 -3.85 -14.53 -2.89
CA LYS A 116 -3.78 -15.92 -2.43
C LYS A 116 -2.42 -16.56 -2.71
N GLN A 117 -1.88 -16.36 -3.91
CA GLN A 117 -0.55 -16.88 -4.26
C GLN A 117 0.55 -16.31 -3.35
N LEU A 118 0.46 -15.01 -3.00
CA LEU A 118 1.36 -14.41 -2.01
C LEU A 118 1.21 -15.08 -0.63
N ALA A 119 -0.03 -15.30 -0.16
CA ALA A 119 -0.26 -15.98 1.11
C ALA A 119 0.31 -17.41 1.12
N GLU A 120 0.16 -18.16 0.02
CA GLU A 120 0.75 -19.48 -0.15
C GLU A 120 2.28 -19.43 -0.10
N ARG A 121 2.91 -18.45 -0.75
CA ARG A 121 4.37 -18.25 -0.71
C ARG A 121 4.86 -17.94 0.70
N ILE A 122 4.17 -17.06 1.43
CA ILE A 122 4.47 -16.78 2.84
C ILE A 122 4.36 -18.05 3.68
N ALA A 123 3.31 -18.85 3.47
CA ALA A 123 3.12 -20.10 4.21
C ALA A 123 4.25 -21.12 3.94
N GLN A 124 4.81 -21.14 2.73
CA GLN A 124 5.97 -21.96 2.40
C GLN A 124 7.24 -21.49 3.11
N LEU A 125 7.46 -20.17 3.25
CA LEU A 125 8.61 -19.60 3.96
C LEU A 125 8.55 -19.81 5.49
N ASN A 126 7.38 -20.16 6.02
CA ASN A 126 7.16 -20.46 7.43
C ASN A 126 7.42 -21.93 7.80
N ARG A 127 7.68 -22.78 6.81
CA ARG A 127 7.98 -24.21 7.00
C ARG A 127 9.47 -24.45 7.02
#